data_AF-A0A2D9XSZ6-F1
#
_entry.id   AF-A0A2D9XSZ6-F1
#
_cell.length_a   1.000
_cell.length_b   1.000
_cell.length_c   1.000
_cell.angle_alpha   90.00
_cell.angle_beta   90.00
_cell.angle_gamma   90.00
#
_symmetry.space_group_name_H-M   'P 1'
#
loop_
_entity.id
_entity.type
_entity.pdbx_description
1 polymer ?
#
loop_
_entity_poly.entity_id
_entity_poly.type
_entity_poly.pdbx_seq_one_letter_code
_entity_poly.pdbx_strand_id
1 'polypeptide(L)' 'MANEKALQAERKKIIARLLEIQKKFMELERKEGVTEKDIHLNPVGIVKEYKEEHEKLADRLVDIAHELKGSIRT' A
#
# COMPACT_ATOMS: atom_id res chain seq x y z
N MET A 1 5.90 -10.75 23.33
CA MET A 1 4.93 -11.82 22.99
C MET A 1 3.53 -11.31 22.60
N ALA A 2 2.97 -10.24 23.19
CA ALA A 2 1.70 -9.65 22.73
C ALA A 2 1.84 -8.79 21.45
N ASN A 3 2.96 -8.08 21.30
CA ASN A 3 3.20 -7.21 20.15
C ASN A 3 3.33 -7.94 18.81
N GLU A 4 4.05 -9.08 18.74
CA GLU A 4 4.25 -9.78 17.46
C GLU A 4 2.95 -10.29 16.84
N LYS A 5 2.01 -10.80 17.65
CA LYS A 5 0.72 -11.28 17.16
C LYS A 5 -0.14 -10.12 16.62
N ALA A 6 -0.08 -8.97 17.28
CA ALA A 6 -0.74 -7.74 16.83
C ALA A 6 -0.10 -7.21 15.52
N LEU A 7 1.23 -7.18 15.45
CA LEU A 7 1.99 -6.78 14.26
C LEU A 7 1.74 -7.71 13.06
N GLN A 8 1.64 -9.02 13.27
CA GLN A 8 1.27 -9.97 12.22
C GLN A 8 -0.17 -9.75 11.72
N ALA A 9 -1.10 -9.42 12.62
CA ALA A 9 -2.47 -9.09 12.24
C ALA A 9 -2.53 -7.77 11.45
N GLU A 10 -1.77 -6.75 11.86
CA GLU A 10 -1.64 -5.47 11.17
C GLU A 10 -1.02 -5.66 9.77
N ARG A 11 0.05 -6.44 9.66
CA ARG A 11 0.67 -6.82 8.38
C ARG A 11 -0.34 -7.45 7.43
N LYS A 12 -1.17 -8.39 7.91
CA LYS A 12 -2.21 -9.01 7.07
C LYS A 12 -3.26 -8.01 6.61
N LYS A 13 -3.68 -7.08 7.48
CA LYS A 13 -4.62 -6.00 7.11
C LYS A 13 -4.04 -5.08 6.04
N ILE A 14 -2.77 -4.71 6.18
CA ILE A 14 -2.06 -3.86 5.20
C ILE A 14 -1.97 -4.57 3.85
N ILE A 15 -1.59 -5.85 3.82
CA ILE A 15 -1.55 -6.64 2.58
C ILE A 15 -2.93 -6.71 1.92
N ALA A 16 -3.99 -6.98 2.70
CA ALA A 16 -5.34 -6.98 2.19
C ALA A 16 -5.73 -5.62 1.59
N ARG A 17 -5.35 -4.53 2.25
CA ARG A 17 -5.62 -3.17 1.77
C ARG A 17 -4.85 -2.82 0.50
N LEU A 18 -3.58 -3.21 0.41
CA LEU A 18 -2.77 -3.05 -0.81
C LEU A 18 -3.40 -3.78 -2.00
N LEU A 19 -3.90 -5.01 -1.78
CA LEU A 19 -4.61 -5.78 -2.81
C LEU A 19 -5.94 -5.12 -3.23
N GLU A 20 -6.68 -4.52 -2.29
CA GLU A 20 -7.88 -3.74 -2.62
C GLU A 20 -7.54 -2.52 -3.48
N ILE A 21 -6.47 -1.78 -3.14
CA ILE A 21 -6.03 -0.62 -3.91
C ILE A 21 -5.65 -1.05 -5.33
N GLN A 22 -4.87 -2.12 -5.48
CA GLN A 22 -4.51 -2.65 -6.80
C GLN A 22 -5.75 -3.08 -7.60
N LYS A 23 -6.75 -3.71 -6.96
CA LYS A 23 -8.02 -4.04 -7.62
C LYS A 23 -8.78 -2.81 -8.09
N LYS A 24 -8.94 -1.82 -7.22
CA LYS A 24 -9.63 -0.56 -7.54
C LYS A 24 -8.91 0.20 -8.65
N PHE A 25 -7.59 0.11 -8.68
CA PHE A 25 -6.77 0.70 -9.72
C PHE A 25 -7.00 0.01 -11.07
N MET A 26 -7.01 -1.33 -11.11
CA MET A 26 -7.37 -2.09 -12.30
C MET A 26 -8.81 -1.81 -12.79
N GLU A 27 -9.74 -1.57 -11.86
CA GLU A 27 -11.11 -1.16 -12.20
C GLU A 27 -11.16 0.26 -12.78
N LEU A 28 -10.37 1.19 -12.24
CA LEU A 28 -10.21 2.54 -12.80
C LEU A 28 -9.60 2.49 -14.20
N GLU A 29 -8.55 1.69 -14.37
CA GLU A 29 -7.92 1.40 -15.66
C GLU A 29 -8.94 0.89 -16.68
N ARG A 30 -9.78 -0.08 -16.28
CA ARG A 30 -10.84 -0.61 -17.14
C ARG A 30 -11.97 0.38 -17.43
N LYS A 31 -12.31 1.26 -16.48
CA LYS A 31 -13.48 2.13 -16.57
C LYS A 31 -13.19 3.44 -17.30
N GLU A 32 -12.05 4.06 -17.00
CA GLU A 32 -11.64 5.32 -17.64
C GLU A 32 -10.64 5.12 -18.78
N GLY A 33 -10.07 3.92 -18.94
CA GLY A 33 -9.02 3.67 -19.94
C GLY A 33 -7.68 4.31 -19.59
N VAL A 34 -7.53 4.79 -18.35
CA VAL A 34 -6.33 5.48 -17.83
C VAL A 34 -5.23 4.45 -17.65
N THR A 35 -4.19 4.47 -18.49
CA THR A 35 -3.11 3.47 -18.41
C THR A 35 -2.04 3.84 -17.39
N GLU A 36 -1.24 2.87 -16.95
CA GLU A 36 -0.08 3.08 -16.06
C GLU A 36 0.85 4.24 -16.47
N LYS A 37 0.91 4.54 -17.78
CA LYS A 37 1.63 5.69 -18.33
C LYS A 37 0.98 7.04 -17.97
N ASP A 38 -0.35 7.14 -18.03
CA ASP A 38 -1.09 8.35 -17.64
C ASP A 38 -0.95 8.62 -16.15
N ILE A 39 -0.85 7.57 -15.35
CA ILE A 39 -0.68 7.61 -13.90
C ILE A 39 0.70 8.17 -13.51
N HIS A 40 1.73 7.91 -14.31
CA HIS A 40 3.07 8.47 -14.11
C HIS A 40 3.24 9.86 -14.72
N LEU A 41 2.55 10.16 -15.83
CA LEU A 41 2.67 11.44 -16.53
C LEU A 41 1.83 12.57 -15.91
N ASN A 42 0.64 12.25 -15.37
CA ASN A 42 -0.21 13.25 -14.72
C ASN A 42 -1.18 12.57 -13.74
N PRO A 43 -0.73 12.19 -12.52
CA PRO A 43 -1.61 11.61 -11.52
C PRO A 43 -2.58 12.69 -11.02
N VAL A 44 -3.75 12.77 -11.64
CA VAL A 44 -4.82 13.71 -11.25
C VAL A 44 -5.92 12.95 -10.51
N GLY A 45 -6.33 13.49 -9.35
CA GLY A 45 -7.44 12.95 -8.56
C GLY A 45 -7.15 11.59 -7.93
N ILE A 46 -8.07 10.65 -8.19
CA ILE A 46 -8.17 9.35 -7.50
C ILE A 46 -6.87 8.52 -7.60
N VAL A 47 -6.16 8.62 -8.72
CA VAL A 47 -4.90 7.92 -8.98
C VAL A 47 -3.78 8.37 -8.01
N LYS A 48 -3.69 9.68 -7.74
CA LYS A 48 -2.70 10.24 -6.82
C LYS A 48 -2.97 9.77 -5.40
N GLU A 49 -4.23 9.80 -4.98
CA GLU A 49 -4.64 9.34 -3.66
C GLU A 49 -4.33 7.85 -3.47
N TYR A 50 -4.56 7.02 -4.50
CA TYR A 50 -4.20 5.60 -4.44
C TYR A 50 -2.70 5.36 -4.36
N LYS A 51 -1.89 6.14 -5.09
CA LYS A 51 -0.43 6.04 -5.02
C LYS A 51 0.06 6.43 -3.63
N GLU A 52 -0.42 7.54 -3.07
CA GLU A 52 -0.05 8.00 -1.73
C GLU A 52 -0.52 7.02 -0.63
N GLU A 53 -1.73 6.45 -0.74
CA GLU A 53 -2.22 5.44 0.20
C GLU A 53 -1.37 4.15 0.11
N HIS A 54 -1.02 3.72 -1.10
CA HIS A 54 -0.14 2.57 -1.32
C HIS A 54 1.26 2.80 -0.73
N GLU A 55 1.88 3.95 -0.97
CA GLU A 55 3.21 4.29 -0.42
C GLU A 55 3.19 4.31 1.11
N LYS A 56 2.19 4.95 1.74
CA LYS A 56 2.04 4.95 3.21
C LYS A 56 1.90 3.54 3.79
N LEU A 57 1.12 2.69 3.12
CA LEU A 57 0.91 1.30 3.54
C LEU A 57 2.18 0.46 3.35
N ALA A 58 2.94 0.70 2.29
CA ALA A 58 4.22 0.05 2.05
C ALA A 58 5.27 0.44 3.10
N ASP A 59 5.38 1.74 3.43
CA ASP A 59 6.26 2.22 4.50
C ASP A 59 5.90 1.59 5.84
N ARG A 60 4.60 1.53 6.16
CA ARG A 60 4.13 0.89 7.39
C ARG A 60 4.44 -0.62 7.41
N LEU A 61 4.36 -1.30 6.28
CA LEU A 61 4.72 -2.71 6.16
C LEU A 61 6.21 -2.93 6.46
N VAL A 62 7.07 -2.02 5.99
CA VAL A 62 8.51 -2.02 6.25
C VAL A 62 8.79 -1.76 7.72
N ASP A 63 8.12 -0.77 8.35
CA ASP A 63 8.26 -0.51 9.78
C ASP A 63 7.85 -1.72 10.62
N ILE A 64 6.74 -2.40 10.28
CA ILE A 64 6.33 -3.64 10.93
C ILE A 64 7.38 -4.74 10.75
N ALA A 65 8.01 -4.85 9.58
CA ALA A 65 9.08 -5.80 9.35
C ALA A 65 10.33 -5.48 10.20
N HIS A 66 10.66 -4.21 10.38
CA HIS A 66 11.73 -3.77 11.28
C HIS A 66 11.41 -4.07 12.75
N GLU A 67 10.19 -3.78 13.20
CA GLU A 67 9.71 -4.07 14.56
C GLU A 67 9.70 -5.58 14.85
N LEU A 68 9.25 -6.41 13.90
CA LEU A 68 9.26 -7.86 14.04
C LEU A 68 10.67 -8.45 14.04
N LYS A 69 11.60 -7.88 13.28
CA LYS A 69 13.00 -8.35 13.19
C LYS A 69 13.90 -7.74 14.29
N GLY A 70 13.40 -6.74 15.04
CA GLY A 70 14.16 -6.03 16.08
C GLY A 70 15.29 -5.15 15.53
N SER A 71 15.21 -4.71 14.27
CA SER A 71 16.30 -3.98 13.61
C SER A 71 16.01 -2.48 13.62
N ILE A 72 16.82 -1.73 14.39
CA ILE A 72 16.78 -0.27 14.50
C ILE A 72 17.07 0.34 13.13
N ARG A 73 16.15 1.17 12.61
CA ARG A 73 16.34 1.97 11.41
C ARG A 73 17.47 2.97 11.70
N THR A 74 18.69 2.68 11.23
CA THR A 74 19.85 3.57 11.28
C THR A 74 20.02 4.24 9.94
#